data_AF-A0A961L561-F1
#
_entry.id   AF-A0A961L561-F1
#
_cell.length_a   1.000
_cell.length_b   1.000
_cell.length_c   1.000
_cell.angle_alpha   90.00
_cell.angle_beta   90.00
_cell.angle_gamma   90.00
#
_symmetry.space_group_name_H-M   'P 1'
#
loop_
_entity.id
_entity.type
_entity.pdbx_description
1 polymer ?
#
loop_
_entity_poly.entity_id
_entity_poly.type
_entity_poly.pdbx_seq_one_letter_code
_entity_poly.pdbx_strand_id
1 'polypeptide(L)'
;MVVLNRIYTRTGDSGDTALGNGVRVAKHSLRVGAYGTVDEVNATLGIARLHADADLEAGLARIQNDLFDLGADLCTPDMENDAAAPHPRLRVVASQVTRLETEIDAMNAGLKPLRSFVLPGGSALAAHLHLCRTVCRRAERLVVELATLEAVNAEAVRYLNRLSDWLFVASRLANDGGAADVLWVPGANR
;
A
#
# COMPACT_ATOMS: atom_id res chain seq x y z
N MET A 1 -7.67 21.27 -5.74
CA MET A 1 -6.60 21.66 -4.79
C MET A 1 -7.06 21.32 -3.38
N VAL A 2 -6.37 20.42 -2.69
CA VAL A 2 -6.65 20.11 -1.27
C VAL A 2 -6.00 21.22 -0.43
N VAL A 3 -6.77 21.84 0.47
CA VAL A 3 -6.28 22.91 1.36
C VAL A 3 -6.48 22.46 2.80
N LEU A 4 -5.39 22.23 3.52
CA LEU A 4 -5.39 21.87 4.94
C LEU A 4 -5.10 23.12 5.78
N ASN A 5 -6.13 23.93 6.08
CA ASN A 5 -5.99 25.17 6.85
C ASN A 5 -6.40 25.03 8.33
N ARG A 6 -7.35 24.15 8.65
CA ARG A 6 -7.75 23.74 10.00
C ARG A 6 -7.89 22.24 10.02
N ILE A 7 -7.07 21.58 10.83
CA ILE A 7 -7.02 20.11 10.88
C ILE A 7 -8.25 19.53 11.61
N TYR A 8 -8.65 20.12 12.73
CA TYR A 8 -9.86 19.70 13.44
C TYR A 8 -11.06 20.57 13.04
N THR A 9 -12.16 19.93 12.65
CA THR A 9 -13.41 20.61 12.27
C THR A 9 -14.60 20.24 13.16
N ARG A 10 -14.47 19.18 13.99
CA ARG A 10 -15.53 18.56 14.81
C ARG A 10 -16.69 17.95 14.01
N THR A 11 -16.67 18.00 12.68
CA THR A 11 -17.78 17.51 11.85
C THR A 11 -17.99 16.00 11.94
N GLY A 12 -16.96 15.24 12.34
CA GLY A 12 -17.04 13.80 12.52
C GLY A 12 -17.19 13.32 13.96
N ASP A 13 -17.50 14.20 14.91
CA ASP A 13 -17.65 13.84 16.34
C ASP A 13 -18.85 12.91 16.58
N SER A 14 -19.85 12.95 15.70
CA SER A 14 -20.99 12.02 15.66
C SER A 14 -20.65 10.62 15.12
N GLY A 15 -19.39 10.35 14.77
CA GLY A 15 -18.95 9.03 14.28
C GLY A 15 -19.04 8.84 12.76
N ASP A 16 -19.33 9.89 12.00
CA ASP A 16 -19.44 9.89 10.54
C ASP A 16 -18.36 10.74 9.85
N THR A 17 -18.12 10.52 8.57
CA THR A 17 -17.13 11.22 7.74
C THR A 17 -17.65 11.39 6.32
N ALA A 18 -17.09 12.32 5.55
CA ALA A 18 -17.45 12.52 4.14
C ALA A 18 -16.47 11.74 3.22
N LEU A 19 -17.00 11.13 2.17
CA LEU A 19 -16.27 10.54 1.06
C LEU A 19 -15.86 11.62 0.03
N GLY A 20 -15.07 11.25 -0.98
CA GLY A 20 -14.57 12.15 -2.04
C GLY A 20 -15.66 12.69 -2.98
N ASN A 21 -16.86 12.08 -2.97
CA ASN A 21 -18.07 12.58 -3.63
C ASN A 21 -18.97 13.43 -2.70
N GLY A 22 -18.59 13.60 -1.43
CA GLY A 22 -19.33 14.37 -0.43
C GLY A 22 -20.36 13.58 0.38
N VAL A 23 -20.64 12.32 0.02
CA VAL A 23 -21.57 11.46 0.78
C VAL A 23 -21.02 11.20 2.17
N ARG A 24 -21.88 11.30 3.19
CA ARG A 24 -21.51 10.98 4.58
C ARG A 24 -21.76 9.52 4.90
N VAL A 25 -20.76 8.87 5.48
CA VAL A 25 -20.79 7.46 5.91
C VAL A 25 -20.28 7.34 7.33
N ALA A 26 -20.65 6.27 8.04
CA ALA A 26 -20.06 5.96 9.34
C ALA A 26 -18.55 5.74 9.21
N LYS A 27 -17.76 6.19 10.18
CA LYS A 27 -16.28 6.04 10.19
C LYS A 27 -15.82 4.58 10.18
N HIS A 28 -16.65 3.66 10.63
CA HIS A 28 -16.38 2.22 10.58
C HIS A 28 -16.85 1.55 9.27
N SER A 29 -17.31 2.32 8.27
CA SER A 29 -17.72 1.71 7.00
C SER A 29 -16.52 1.05 6.34
N LEU A 30 -16.79 -0.02 5.57
CA LEU A 30 -15.72 -0.80 4.97
C LEU A 30 -14.86 0.02 4.00
N ARG A 31 -15.46 0.96 3.26
CA ARG A 31 -14.74 1.90 2.40
C ARG A 31 -13.76 2.78 3.19
N VAL A 32 -14.19 3.32 4.33
CA VAL A 32 -13.33 4.11 5.22
C VAL A 32 -12.20 3.25 5.79
N GLY A 33 -12.51 2.02 6.22
CA GLY A 33 -11.51 1.07 6.69
C GLY A 33 -10.47 0.71 5.62
N ALA A 34 -10.91 0.55 4.37
CA ALA A 34 -10.05 0.21 3.24
C ALA A 34 -9.02 1.32 2.95
N TYR A 35 -9.47 2.55 2.63
CA TYR A 35 -8.52 3.65 2.36
C TYR A 35 -7.78 4.11 3.61
N GLY A 36 -8.36 3.95 4.81
CA GLY A 36 -7.65 4.22 6.07
C GLY A 36 -6.51 3.23 6.33
N THR A 37 -6.67 1.97 5.92
CA THR A 37 -5.57 1.00 6.00
C THR A 37 -4.52 1.24 4.92
N VAL A 38 -4.90 1.78 3.75
CA VAL A 38 -3.93 2.28 2.74
C VAL A 38 -3.07 3.41 3.31
N ASP A 39 -3.66 4.33 4.09
CA ASP A 39 -2.90 5.36 4.81
C ASP A 39 -1.96 4.74 5.87
N GLU A 40 -2.39 3.66 6.55
CA GLU A 40 -1.50 2.93 7.46
C GLU A 40 -0.32 2.29 6.73
N VAL A 41 -0.50 1.73 5.52
CA VAL A 41 0.62 1.28 4.67
C VAL A 41 1.56 2.45 4.40
N ASN A 42 1.00 3.61 4.02
CA ASN A 42 1.76 4.81 3.72
C ASN A 42 2.61 5.28 4.92
N ALA A 43 2.02 5.29 6.12
CA ALA A 43 2.72 5.64 7.35
C ALA A 43 3.85 4.65 7.68
N THR A 44 3.63 3.35 7.50
CA THR A 44 4.69 2.34 7.72
C THR A 44 5.86 2.49 6.75
N LEU A 45 5.61 2.88 5.49
CA LEU A 45 6.68 3.21 4.54
C LEU A 45 7.49 4.41 4.98
N GLY A 46 6.86 5.41 5.60
CA GLY A 46 7.56 6.55 6.20
C GLY A 46 8.59 6.14 7.24
N ILE A 47 8.28 5.11 8.05
CA ILE A 47 9.23 4.54 9.03
C ILE A 47 10.34 3.79 8.31
N ALA A 48 10.03 2.96 7.31
CA ALA A 48 11.03 2.24 6.52
C ALA A 48 12.04 3.18 5.84
N ARG A 49 11.57 4.31 5.30
CA ARG A 49 12.40 5.33 4.64
C ARG A 49 13.50 5.92 5.54
N LEU A 50 13.34 5.90 6.86
CA LEU A 50 14.39 6.37 7.79
C LEU A 50 15.68 5.55 7.72
N HIS A 51 15.61 4.35 7.15
CA HIS A 51 16.73 3.40 7.05
C HIS A 51 17.12 3.09 5.61
N ALA A 52 16.48 3.73 4.61
CA ALA A 52 16.71 3.45 3.20
C ALA A 52 17.96 4.15 2.66
N ASP A 53 18.67 3.47 1.75
CA ASP A 53 19.65 4.12 0.88
C ASP A 53 18.95 4.94 -0.22
N ALA A 54 19.72 5.73 -0.98
CA ALA A 54 19.16 6.67 -1.95
C ALA A 54 18.27 6.01 -3.02
N ASP A 55 18.63 4.81 -3.48
CA ASP A 55 17.90 4.11 -4.55
C ASP A 55 16.57 3.56 -4.04
N LEU A 56 16.56 2.89 -2.88
CA LEU A 56 15.33 2.40 -2.27
C LEU A 56 14.45 3.54 -1.75
N GLU A 57 15.04 4.60 -1.20
CA GLU A 57 14.32 5.78 -0.72
C GLU A 57 13.48 6.40 -1.84
N ALA A 58 14.07 6.59 -3.02
CA ALA A 58 13.37 7.14 -4.17
C ALA A 58 12.19 6.24 -4.61
N GLY A 59 12.36 4.91 -4.56
CA GLY A 59 11.28 3.95 -4.84
C GLY A 59 10.14 4.05 -3.83
N LEU A 60 10.48 4.06 -2.53
CA LEU A 60 9.51 4.18 -1.44
C LEU A 60 8.76 5.52 -1.49
N ALA A 61 9.44 6.63 -1.77
CA ALA A 61 8.83 7.94 -1.91
C ALA A 61 7.82 8.00 -3.08
N ARG A 62 8.14 7.35 -4.21
CA ARG A 62 7.18 7.20 -5.32
C ARG A 62 5.95 6.39 -4.90
N ILE A 63 6.15 5.28 -4.18
CA ILE A 63 5.04 4.45 -3.68
C ILE A 63 4.17 5.23 -2.69
N GLN A 64 4.74 6.06 -1.81
CA GLN A 64 3.92 6.88 -0.90
C GLN A 64 3.02 7.89 -1.63
N ASN A 65 3.47 8.41 -2.78
CA ASN A 65 2.63 9.24 -3.64
C ASN A 65 1.51 8.40 -4.29
N ASP A 66 1.84 7.24 -4.87
CA ASP A 66 0.84 6.34 -5.44
C ASP A 66 -0.21 5.89 -4.40
N LEU A 67 0.17 5.69 -3.13
CA LEU A 67 -0.77 5.33 -2.07
C LEU A 67 -1.74 6.47 -1.73
N PHE A 68 -1.35 7.72 -1.92
CA PHE A 68 -2.29 8.85 -1.85
C PHE A 68 -3.25 8.85 -3.03
N ASP A 69 -2.78 8.56 -4.24
CA ASP A 69 -3.64 8.41 -5.42
C ASP A 69 -4.64 7.26 -5.24
N LEU A 70 -4.17 6.11 -4.74
CA LEU A 70 -5.00 4.96 -4.38
C LEU A 70 -6.02 5.31 -3.29
N GLY A 71 -5.61 6.05 -2.27
CA GLY A 71 -6.52 6.55 -1.23
C GLY A 71 -7.61 7.45 -1.82
N ALA A 72 -7.25 8.35 -2.73
CA ALA A 72 -8.19 9.24 -3.42
C ALA A 72 -9.17 8.46 -4.31
N ASP A 73 -8.69 7.44 -5.00
CA ASP A 73 -9.49 6.52 -5.81
C ASP A 73 -10.53 5.81 -4.93
N LEU A 74 -10.10 5.10 -3.89
CA LEU A 74 -10.97 4.37 -2.98
C LEU A 74 -11.96 5.27 -2.22
N CYS A 75 -11.55 6.49 -1.89
CA CYS A 75 -12.39 7.49 -1.23
C CYS A 75 -13.52 8.03 -2.13
N THR A 76 -13.39 7.93 -3.45
CA THR A 76 -14.35 8.48 -4.42
C THR A 76 -15.11 7.34 -5.12
N PRO A 77 -16.30 6.93 -4.63
CA PRO A 77 -17.14 5.93 -5.28
C PRO A 77 -17.75 6.47 -6.59
N ASP A 78 -18.63 5.68 -7.20
CA ASP A 78 -19.42 6.05 -8.39
C ASP A 78 -18.55 6.40 -9.61
N MET A 79 -17.59 5.51 -9.95
CA MET A 79 -16.61 5.72 -11.03
C MET A 79 -17.25 5.99 -12.39
N GLU A 80 -18.46 5.50 -12.63
CA GLU A 80 -19.26 5.78 -13.83
C GLU A 80 -19.56 7.27 -14.03
N ASN A 81 -19.51 8.07 -12.95
CA ASN A 81 -19.73 9.51 -12.96
C ASN A 81 -18.45 10.32 -13.15
N ASP A 82 -17.28 9.68 -13.28
CA ASP A 82 -15.99 10.37 -13.40
C ASP A 82 -15.93 11.32 -14.60
N ALA A 83 -16.51 10.92 -15.74
CA ALA A 83 -16.55 11.73 -16.96
C ALA A 83 -17.38 13.01 -16.81
N ALA A 84 -18.33 13.03 -15.88
CA ALA A 84 -19.19 14.18 -15.58
C ALA A 84 -18.65 15.04 -14.42
N ALA A 85 -17.56 14.62 -13.77
CA ALA A 85 -16.99 15.35 -12.66
C ALA A 85 -16.40 16.71 -13.12
N PRO A 86 -16.51 17.77 -12.30
CA PRO A 86 -15.97 19.09 -12.65
C PRO A 86 -14.44 19.11 -12.81
N HIS A 87 -13.76 18.12 -12.23
CA HIS A 87 -12.32 17.91 -12.34
C HIS A 87 -12.03 16.41 -12.52
N PRO A 88 -10.95 16.05 -13.24
CA PRO A 88 -10.53 14.66 -13.36
C PRO A 88 -10.37 14.00 -11.99
N ARG A 89 -10.97 12.82 -11.82
CA ARG A 89 -10.80 12.00 -10.62
C ARG A 89 -9.49 11.22 -10.74
N LEU A 90 -8.72 11.19 -9.66
CA LEU A 90 -7.51 10.37 -9.59
C LEU A 90 -7.93 8.91 -9.45
N ARG A 91 -7.41 8.07 -10.35
CA ARG A 91 -7.62 6.62 -10.38
C ARG A 91 -6.28 5.95 -10.54
N VAL A 92 -6.08 4.83 -9.85
CA VAL A 92 -4.92 3.98 -10.12
C VAL A 92 -5.04 3.41 -11.52
N VAL A 93 -3.93 3.43 -12.26
CA VAL A 93 -3.88 2.97 -13.65
C VAL A 93 -2.95 1.79 -13.83
N ALA A 94 -3.18 0.99 -14.87
CA ALA A 94 -2.40 -0.21 -15.17
C ALA A 94 -0.88 0.05 -15.29
N SER A 95 -0.47 1.23 -15.77
CA SER A 95 0.95 1.58 -15.88
C SER A 95 1.66 1.66 -14.52
N GLN A 96 0.96 2.00 -13.43
CA GLN A 96 1.53 1.97 -12.08
C GLN A 96 1.77 0.53 -11.63
N VAL A 97 0.88 -0.41 -11.98
CA VAL A 97 1.05 -1.84 -11.69
C VAL A 97 2.22 -2.43 -12.48
N THR A 98 2.28 -2.17 -13.79
CA THR A 98 3.37 -2.61 -14.66
C THR A 98 4.72 -2.05 -14.22
N ARG A 99 4.76 -0.82 -13.68
CA ARG A 99 5.98 -0.26 -13.09
C ARG A 99 6.47 -1.10 -11.91
N LEU A 100 5.59 -1.48 -10.98
CA LEU A 100 5.98 -2.32 -9.84
C LEU A 100 6.52 -3.68 -10.31
N GLU A 101 5.91 -4.29 -11.33
CA GLU A 101 6.39 -5.54 -11.94
C GLU A 101 7.81 -5.38 -12.51
N THR A 102 8.04 -4.31 -13.27
CA THR A 102 9.36 -4.02 -13.84
C THR A 102 10.42 -3.79 -12.76
N GLU A 103 10.07 -3.07 -11.69
CA GLU A 103 10.97 -2.83 -10.55
C GLU A 103 11.25 -4.15 -9.77
N ILE A 104 10.25 -5.00 -9.60
CA ILE A 104 10.40 -6.34 -9.00
C ILE A 104 11.38 -7.19 -9.80
N ASP A 105 11.22 -7.25 -11.13
CA ASP A 105 12.10 -8.03 -12.01
C ASP A 105 13.54 -7.55 -11.93
N ALA A 106 13.74 -6.22 -11.92
CA ALA A 106 15.06 -5.62 -11.78
C ALA A 106 15.73 -5.95 -10.44
N MET A 107 14.99 -5.86 -9.32
CA MET A 107 15.51 -6.24 -8.00
C MET A 107 15.83 -7.74 -7.91
N ASN A 108 14.96 -8.59 -8.46
CA ASN A 108 15.13 -10.05 -8.42
C ASN A 108 16.34 -10.54 -9.21
N ALA A 109 16.77 -9.83 -10.26
CA ALA A 109 17.91 -10.23 -11.09
C ALA A 109 19.21 -10.45 -10.30
N GLY A 110 19.39 -9.73 -9.18
CA GLY A 110 20.55 -9.87 -8.30
C GLY A 110 20.37 -10.86 -7.13
N LEU A 111 19.17 -11.41 -6.92
CA LEU A 111 18.85 -12.23 -5.76
C LEU A 111 18.99 -13.72 -6.05
N LYS A 112 19.58 -14.45 -5.10
CA LYS A 112 19.56 -15.92 -5.15
C LYS A 112 18.14 -16.45 -4.90
N PRO A 113 17.74 -17.55 -5.57
CA PRO A 113 16.46 -18.20 -5.31
C PRO A 113 16.32 -18.64 -3.85
N LEU A 114 15.13 -18.45 -3.28
CA LEU A 114 14.80 -18.97 -1.94
C LEU A 114 14.47 -20.46 -2.00
N ARG A 115 14.88 -21.19 -0.96
CA ARG A 115 14.55 -22.62 -0.76
C ARG A 115 13.63 -22.86 0.44
N SER A 116 13.27 -21.81 1.18
CA SER A 116 12.31 -21.81 2.28
C SER A 116 11.71 -20.41 2.44
N PHE A 117 10.73 -20.27 3.32
CA PHE A 117 10.22 -18.95 3.71
C PHE A 117 11.25 -18.17 4.52
N VAL A 118 11.22 -16.85 4.39
CA VAL A 118 12.04 -15.93 5.19
C VAL A 118 11.30 -15.61 6.49
N LEU A 119 12.00 -15.68 7.62
CA LEU A 119 11.54 -15.13 8.89
C LEU A 119 11.66 -13.61 8.83
N PRO A 120 10.56 -12.84 9.02
CA PRO A 120 10.60 -11.38 8.93
C PRO A 120 11.60 -10.77 9.93
N GLY A 121 12.68 -10.17 9.43
CA GLY A 121 13.74 -9.62 10.25
C GLY A 121 14.95 -9.20 9.39
N GLY A 122 16.15 -9.29 9.97
CA GLY A 122 17.40 -8.88 9.33
C GLY A 122 17.79 -7.45 9.69
N SER A 123 18.20 -6.66 8.70
CA SER A 123 18.46 -5.22 8.87
C SER A 123 17.20 -4.47 9.33
N ALA A 124 17.38 -3.27 9.92
CA ALA A 124 16.26 -2.42 10.32
C ALA A 124 15.30 -2.13 9.14
N LEU A 125 15.87 -1.81 7.97
CA LEU A 125 15.10 -1.58 6.76
C LEU A 125 14.32 -2.84 6.33
N ALA A 126 14.96 -4.00 6.30
CA ALA A 126 14.31 -5.27 5.92
C ALA A 126 13.14 -5.62 6.84
N ALA A 127 13.32 -5.47 8.16
CA ALA A 127 12.27 -5.71 9.15
C ALA A 127 11.08 -4.75 8.94
N HIS A 128 11.33 -3.46 8.72
CA HIS A 128 10.28 -2.49 8.45
C HIS A 128 9.57 -2.75 7.10
N LEU A 129 10.28 -3.14 6.06
CA LEU A 129 9.67 -3.50 4.77
C LEU A 129 8.79 -4.74 4.89
N HIS A 130 9.17 -5.72 5.71
CA HIS A 130 8.29 -6.84 6.02
C HIS A 130 7.04 -6.44 6.80
N LEU A 131 7.12 -5.45 7.70
CA LEU A 131 5.93 -4.87 8.35
C LEU A 131 5.04 -4.16 7.31
N CYS A 132 5.62 -3.32 6.46
CA CYS A 132 4.89 -2.65 5.37
C CYS A 132 4.15 -3.68 4.50
N ARG A 133 4.83 -4.79 4.15
CA ARG A 133 4.25 -5.89 3.36
C ARG A 133 3.02 -6.50 4.02
N THR A 134 3.04 -6.76 5.33
CA THR A 134 1.90 -7.39 6.01
C THR A 134 0.72 -6.43 6.17
N VAL A 135 0.98 -5.15 6.41
CA VAL A 135 -0.02 -4.07 6.41
C VAL A 135 -0.61 -3.88 5.02
N CYS A 136 0.22 -3.91 3.95
CA CYS A 136 -0.24 -3.84 2.57
C CYS A 136 -1.20 -4.97 2.23
N ARG A 137 -0.88 -6.19 2.64
CA ARG A 137 -1.80 -7.35 2.49
C ARG A 137 -3.07 -7.20 3.32
N ARG A 138 -3.04 -6.46 4.44
CA ARG A 138 -4.26 -6.16 5.21
C ARG A 138 -5.14 -5.15 4.46
N ALA A 139 -4.55 -4.09 3.91
CA ALA A 139 -5.26 -3.15 3.04
C ALA A 139 -5.87 -3.87 1.83
N GLU A 140 -5.11 -4.72 1.16
CA GLU A 140 -5.57 -5.56 0.04
C GLU A 140 -6.83 -6.35 0.39
N ARG A 141 -6.83 -7.06 1.52
CA ARG A 141 -8.01 -7.84 1.96
C ARG A 141 -9.25 -6.98 2.18
N LEU A 142 -9.09 -5.79 2.79
CA LEU A 142 -10.21 -4.86 3.01
C LEU A 142 -10.75 -4.28 1.70
N VAL A 143 -9.87 -3.99 0.73
CA VAL A 143 -10.27 -3.51 -0.60
C VAL A 143 -10.98 -4.62 -1.39
N VAL A 144 -10.49 -5.86 -1.30
CA VAL A 144 -11.15 -7.02 -1.92
C VAL A 144 -12.52 -7.27 -1.27
N GLU A 145 -12.62 -7.18 0.06
CA GLU A 145 -13.90 -7.29 0.77
C GLU A 145 -14.87 -6.19 0.34
N LEU A 146 -14.40 -4.95 0.24
CA LEU A 146 -15.18 -3.82 -0.28
C LEU A 146 -15.71 -4.09 -1.69
N ALA A 147 -14.87 -4.66 -2.56
CA ALA A 147 -15.24 -4.99 -3.94
C ALA A 147 -16.35 -6.06 -4.05
N THR A 148 -16.66 -6.77 -2.97
CA THR A 148 -17.81 -7.70 -2.93
C THR A 148 -19.14 -6.99 -2.67
N LEU A 149 -19.11 -5.75 -2.16
CA LEU A 149 -20.28 -4.97 -1.74
C LEU A 149 -20.50 -3.73 -2.60
N GLU A 150 -19.43 -3.12 -3.09
CA GLU A 150 -19.44 -1.85 -3.81
C GLU A 150 -18.52 -1.91 -5.03
N ALA A 151 -18.75 -1.03 -6.02
CA ALA A 151 -17.82 -0.87 -7.13
C ALA A 151 -16.48 -0.33 -6.64
N VAL A 152 -15.40 -0.98 -7.09
CA VAL A 152 -13.99 -0.65 -6.79
C VAL A 152 -13.19 -0.78 -8.08
N ASN A 153 -12.22 0.11 -8.29
CA ASN A 153 -11.29 0.02 -9.41
C ASN A 153 -10.46 -1.28 -9.32
N ALA A 154 -10.50 -2.12 -10.35
CA ALA A 154 -9.74 -3.37 -10.36
C ALA A 154 -8.21 -3.15 -10.28
N GLU A 155 -7.72 -2.02 -10.80
CA GLU A 155 -6.30 -1.67 -10.72
C GLU A 155 -5.87 -1.32 -9.29
N ALA A 156 -6.77 -0.84 -8.43
CA ALA A 156 -6.48 -0.63 -7.01
C ALA A 156 -6.12 -1.94 -6.30
N VAL A 157 -6.87 -3.01 -6.58
CA VAL A 157 -6.61 -4.35 -6.04
C VAL A 157 -5.28 -4.90 -6.57
N ARG A 158 -5.07 -4.81 -7.89
CA ARG A 158 -3.84 -5.28 -8.55
C ARG A 158 -2.60 -4.54 -8.03
N TYR A 159 -2.70 -3.24 -7.82
CA TYR A 159 -1.63 -2.43 -7.27
C TYR A 159 -1.23 -2.88 -5.86
N LEU A 160 -2.18 -3.05 -4.94
CA LEU A 160 -1.89 -3.53 -3.58
C LEU A 160 -1.31 -4.95 -3.56
N ASN A 161 -1.83 -5.82 -4.42
CA ASN A 161 -1.30 -7.18 -4.58
C ASN A 161 0.18 -7.14 -4.99
N ARG A 162 0.49 -6.40 -6.07
CA ARG A 162 1.84 -6.27 -6.61
C ARG A 162 2.78 -5.49 -5.69
N LEU A 163 2.27 -4.49 -4.98
CA LEU A 163 3.05 -3.75 -3.98
C LEU A 163 3.51 -4.68 -2.84
N SER A 164 2.68 -5.63 -2.43
CA SER A 164 3.10 -6.60 -1.41
C SER A 164 4.26 -7.49 -1.89
N ASP A 165 4.32 -7.83 -3.18
CA ASP A 165 5.45 -8.52 -3.79
C ASP A 165 6.69 -7.61 -3.84
N TRP A 166 6.52 -6.36 -4.27
CA TRP A 166 7.58 -5.36 -4.31
C TRP A 166 8.24 -5.19 -2.93
N LEU A 167 7.44 -5.07 -1.87
CA LEU A 167 7.92 -4.93 -0.50
C LEU A 167 8.64 -6.17 0.00
N PHE A 168 8.25 -7.37 -0.45
CA PHE A 168 8.97 -8.60 -0.13
C PHE A 168 10.33 -8.66 -0.82
N VAL A 169 10.41 -8.31 -2.10
CA VAL A 169 11.69 -8.33 -2.83
C VAL A 169 12.62 -7.24 -2.32
N ALA A 170 12.10 -6.04 -2.05
CA ALA A 170 12.85 -4.94 -1.46
C ALA A 170 13.38 -5.29 -0.06
N SER A 171 12.62 -6.03 0.77
CA SER A 171 13.10 -6.43 2.10
C SER A 171 14.31 -7.36 2.02
N ARG A 172 14.37 -8.23 1.00
CA ARG A 172 15.54 -9.09 0.76
C ARG A 172 16.73 -8.28 0.28
N LEU A 173 16.51 -7.36 -0.67
CA LEU A 173 17.57 -6.49 -1.17
C LEU A 173 18.22 -5.68 -0.04
N ALA A 174 17.38 -5.13 0.86
CA ALA A 174 17.77 -4.42 2.07
C ALA A 174 18.52 -5.27 3.11
N ASN A 175 18.60 -6.58 2.91
CA ASN A 175 19.19 -7.53 3.85
C ASN A 175 20.39 -8.26 3.21
N ASP A 176 21.40 -7.48 2.80
CA ASP A 176 22.62 -7.98 2.15
C ASP A 176 22.31 -8.76 0.86
N GLY A 177 21.42 -8.23 0.00
CA GLY A 177 21.01 -8.93 -1.23
C GLY A 177 20.38 -10.30 -0.96
N GLY A 178 19.71 -10.45 0.19
CA GLY A 178 19.10 -11.68 0.68
C GLY A 178 20.07 -12.71 1.24
N ALA A 179 21.37 -12.39 1.36
CA ALA A 179 22.36 -13.29 1.96
C ALA A 179 22.20 -13.38 3.49
N ALA A 180 21.69 -12.34 4.13
CA ALA A 180 21.40 -12.30 5.56
C ALA A 180 19.96 -12.74 5.91
N ASP A 181 19.19 -13.25 4.95
CA ASP A 181 17.82 -13.73 5.21
C ASP A 181 17.84 -14.96 6.12
N VAL A 182 17.13 -14.87 7.24
CA VAL A 182 16.96 -16.02 8.13
C VAL A 182 15.85 -16.90 7.58
N LEU A 183 16.19 -18.12 7.19
CA LEU A 183 15.23 -19.05 6.63
C LEU A 183 14.48 -19.80 7.72
N TRP A 184 13.18 -19.95 7.53
CA TRP A 184 12.34 -20.79 8.35
C TRP A 184 12.76 -22.26 8.22
N VAL A 185 12.88 -22.94 9.36
CA VAL A 185 13.12 -24.39 9.45
C VAL A 185 11.83 -25.06 9.93
N PRO A 186 11.11 -25.79 9.05
CA PRO A 186 9.85 -26.43 9.41
C PRO A 186 10.00 -27.38 10.59
N GLY A 187 9.26 -27.13 11.67
CA GLY A 187 9.22 -28.02 12.83
C GLY A 187 10.50 -28.06 13.68
N ALA A 188 11.40 -27.08 13.59
CA ALA A 188 12.68 -27.10 14.30
C ALA A 188 12.60 -27.33 15.83
N ASN A 189 11.49 -26.91 16.45
CA ASN A 189 11.30 -26.93 17.91
C ASN A 189 10.22 -27.94 18.36
N ARG A 190 9.87 -28.93 17.54
CA ARG A 190 8.83 -29.92 17.87
C ARG A 190 9.41 -31.30 18.15
#